data_AF-A0A947LDY3-F1
#
_entry.id   AF-A0A947LDY3-F1
#
_cell.length_a   1.000
_cell.length_b   1.000
_cell.length_c   1.000
_cell.angle_alpha   90.00
_cell.angle_beta   90.00
_cell.angle_gamma   90.00
#
_symmetry.space_group_name_H-M   'P 1'
#
loop_
_entity.id
_entity.type
_entity.pdbx_description
1 polymer ?
#
loop_
_entity_poly.entity_id
_entity_poly.type
_entity_poly.pdbx_seq_one_letter_code
_entity_poly.pdbx_strand_id
1 'polypeptide(L)'
;MQIPKSQGELIRTVRGKRSQSEFARTLGCDRSCLSRYENESLGAPTSVINFCLQAIAQEIPEQISMGMPIDAAMRHAKEVVFALERMKTLNPERV
;
A
#
# COMPACT_ATOMS: atom_id res chain seq x y z
N MET A 1 -1.44 0.76 -5.82
CA MET A 1 -0.16 0.03 -5.76
C MET A 1 -0.46 -1.42 -5.40
N GLN A 2 0.04 -2.39 -6.14
CA GLN A 2 -0.12 -3.81 -5.79
C GLN A 2 0.99 -4.21 -4.81
N ILE A 3 0.65 -4.99 -3.78
CA ILE A 3 1.65 -5.48 -2.82
C ILE A 3 2.57 -6.46 -3.54
N PRO A 4 3.91 -6.23 -3.56
CA PRO A 4 4.85 -7.14 -4.17
C PRO A 4 4.82 -8.52 -3.52
N LYS A 5 4.86 -9.57 -4.33
CA LYS A 5 4.82 -10.97 -3.87
C LYS A 5 6.19 -11.64 -3.89
N SER A 6 7.20 -10.95 -4.42
CA SER A 6 8.55 -11.47 -4.54
C SER A 6 9.59 -10.38 -4.32
N GLN A 7 10.85 -10.78 -4.07
CA GLN A 7 11.98 -9.87 -3.96
C GLN A 7 12.13 -9.03 -5.24
N GLY A 8 12.08 -9.68 -6.40
CA GLY A 8 12.24 -9.02 -7.68
C GLY A 8 11.12 -8.02 -7.95
N GLU A 9 9.89 -8.36 -7.59
CA GLU A 9 8.75 -7.42 -7.67
C GLU A 9 8.93 -6.24 -6.71
N LEU A 10 9.40 -6.47 -5.49
CA LEU A 10 9.66 -5.43 -4.49
C LEU A 10 10.69 -4.42 -5.03
N ILE A 11 11.80 -4.91 -5.54
CA ILE A 11 12.89 -4.08 -6.07
C ILE A 11 12.44 -3.31 -7.31
N ARG A 12 11.72 -3.95 -8.24
CA ARG A 12 11.20 -3.28 -9.45
C ARG A 12 10.16 -2.22 -9.11
N THR A 13 9.28 -2.52 -8.16
CA THR A 13 8.24 -1.59 -7.70
C THR A 13 8.89 -0.31 -7.16
N VAL A 14 9.85 -0.45 -6.24
CA VAL A 14 10.56 0.70 -5.67
C VAL A 14 11.41 1.43 -6.71
N ARG A 15 12.12 0.70 -7.59
CA ARG A 15 12.90 1.34 -8.66
C ARG A 15 12.01 2.23 -9.53
N GLY A 16 10.81 1.77 -9.85
CA GLY A 16 9.85 2.47 -10.70
C GLY A 16 10.44 2.72 -12.08
N LYS A 17 10.42 3.98 -12.53
CA LYS A 17 10.93 4.39 -13.85
C LYS A 17 12.45 4.63 -13.88
N ARG A 18 13.13 4.59 -12.74
CA ARG A 18 14.59 4.81 -12.68
C ARG A 18 15.32 3.70 -13.40
N SER A 19 16.46 4.04 -14.00
CA SER A 19 17.34 3.04 -14.63
C SER A 19 17.96 2.13 -13.57
N GLN A 20 18.36 0.91 -13.95
CA GLN A 20 19.07 0.02 -13.03
C GLN A 20 20.39 0.65 -12.55
N SER A 21 21.11 1.37 -13.40
CA SER A 21 22.39 1.99 -13.02
C SER A 21 22.20 3.11 -11.99
N GLU A 22 21.16 3.92 -12.16
CA GLU A 22 20.79 4.97 -11.22
C GLU A 22 20.35 4.39 -9.87
N PHE A 23 19.48 3.39 -9.90
CA PHE A 23 18.96 2.80 -8.67
C PHE A 23 20.03 2.00 -7.91
N ALA A 24 20.92 1.30 -8.63
CA ALA A 24 22.04 0.59 -8.03
C ALA A 24 23.00 1.56 -7.31
N ARG A 25 23.23 2.76 -7.86
CA ARG A 25 24.00 3.81 -7.19
C ARG A 25 23.36 4.25 -5.88
N THR A 26 22.03 4.40 -5.85
CA THR A 26 21.29 4.71 -4.61
C THR A 26 21.41 3.61 -3.56
N LEU A 27 21.41 2.34 -3.99
CA LEU A 27 21.57 1.19 -3.12
C LEU A 27 23.03 0.91 -2.73
N GLY A 28 24.01 1.59 -3.34
CA GLY A 28 25.43 1.33 -3.14
C GLY A 28 25.88 -0.03 -3.69
N CYS A 29 25.25 -0.53 -4.76
CA CYS A 29 25.61 -1.80 -5.40
C CYS A 29 25.85 -1.65 -6.90
N ASP A 30 26.37 -2.70 -7.53
CA ASP A 30 26.59 -2.72 -8.98
C ASP A 30 25.30 -2.95 -9.76
N ARG A 31 25.20 -2.36 -10.96
CA ARG A 31 24.09 -2.58 -11.89
C ARG A 31 23.87 -4.07 -12.20
N SER A 32 24.95 -4.84 -12.33
CA SER A 32 24.90 -6.29 -12.59
C SER A 32 24.27 -7.04 -11.41
N CYS A 33 24.67 -6.72 -10.18
CA CYS A 33 24.06 -7.24 -8.95
C CYS A 33 22.57 -6.90 -8.90
N LEU A 34 22.21 -5.64 -9.13
CA LEU A 34 20.80 -5.23 -9.16
C LEU A 34 19.98 -6.01 -10.21
N SER A 35 20.52 -6.19 -11.42
CA SER A 35 19.84 -6.98 -12.45
C SER A 35 19.60 -8.43 -12.00
N ARG A 36 20.53 -9.02 -11.24
CA ARG A 36 20.40 -10.38 -10.70
C ARG A 36 19.44 -10.46 -9.51
N TYR A 37 19.33 -9.39 -8.74
CA TYR A 37 18.34 -9.29 -7.67
C TYR A 37 16.93 -9.17 -8.22
N GLU A 38 16.75 -8.35 -9.27
CA GLU A 38 15.47 -8.16 -9.94
C GLU A 38 14.97 -9.45 -10.59
N ASN A 39 15.82 -10.15 -11.35
CA ASN A 39 15.44 -11.43 -11.98
C ASN A 39 15.49 -12.64 -11.04
N GLU A 40 15.81 -12.43 -9.76
CA GLU A 40 15.88 -13.47 -8.72
C GLU A 40 16.90 -14.59 -9.00
N SER A 41 17.88 -14.34 -9.89
CA SER A 41 19.03 -15.22 -10.09
C SER A 41 20.10 -15.06 -9.00
N LEU A 42 19.94 -14.08 -8.12
CA LEU A 42 20.74 -13.88 -6.92
C LEU A 42 19.86 -13.29 -5.81
N GLY A 43 19.97 -13.82 -4.59
CA GLY A 43 19.33 -13.21 -3.42
C GLY A 43 19.90 -11.83 -3.15
N ALA A 44 19.03 -10.84 -2.89
CA ALA A 44 19.48 -9.51 -2.54
C ALA A 44 19.95 -9.48 -1.09
N PRO A 45 21.00 -8.69 -0.77
CA PRO A 45 21.39 -8.45 0.61
C PRO A 45 20.22 -7.86 1.41
N THR A 46 20.15 -8.18 2.70
CA THR A 46 19.09 -7.66 3.59
C THR A 46 19.03 -6.13 3.61
N SER A 47 20.17 -5.44 3.42
CA SER A 47 20.22 -3.98 3.29
C SER A 47 19.37 -3.46 2.12
N VAL A 48 19.41 -4.14 0.97
CA VAL A 48 18.62 -3.78 -0.22
C VAL A 48 17.14 -4.05 0.04
N ILE A 49 16.80 -5.18 0.65
CA ILE A 49 15.42 -5.53 0.99
C ILE A 49 14.84 -4.51 1.97
N ASN A 50 15.55 -4.21 3.06
CA ASN A 50 15.11 -3.26 4.07
C ASN A 50 14.90 -1.86 3.49
N PHE A 51 15.81 -1.40 2.63
CA PHE A 51 15.65 -0.14 1.91
C PHE A 51 14.36 -0.14 1.10
N CYS A 52 14.11 -1.20 0.32
CA CYS A 52 12.92 -1.28 -0.52
C CYS A 52 11.63 -1.36 0.31
N LEU A 53 11.64 -2.10 1.41
CA LEU A 53 10.49 -2.18 2.32
C LEU A 53 10.16 -0.82 2.95
N GLN A 54 11.17 -0.06 3.38
CA GLN A 54 10.96 1.29 3.91
C GLN A 54 10.40 2.23 2.83
N ALA A 55 10.92 2.18 1.61
CA ALA A 55 10.41 2.99 0.52
C ALA A 55 8.93 2.68 0.20
N ILE A 56 8.56 1.40 0.15
CA ILE A 56 7.15 1.01 -0.05
C ILE A 56 6.28 1.44 1.13
N ALA A 57 6.75 1.27 2.37
CA ALA A 57 5.98 1.66 3.55
C ALA A 57 5.68 3.17 3.58
N GLN A 58 6.55 4.00 3.02
CA GLN A 58 6.34 5.44 2.87
C GLN A 58 5.37 5.78 1.71
N GLU A 59 5.30 4.95 0.67
CA GLU A 59 4.40 5.14 -0.47
C GLU A 59 2.98 4.58 -0.23
N ILE A 60 2.85 3.58 0.65
CA ILE A 60 1.54 3.12 1.11
C ILE A 60 0.97 4.23 2.00
N PRO A 61 -0.12 4.90 1.58
CA PRO A 61 -0.77 5.89 2.43
C PRO A 61 -1.11 5.22 3.77
N GLU A 62 -0.94 5.94 4.88
CA GLU A 62 -1.29 5.51 6.25
C GLU A 62 -2.76 5.07 6.44
N GLN A 63 -3.55 5.00 5.37
CA GLN A 63 -4.90 4.44 5.30
C GLN A 63 -4.98 3.00 5.84
N ILE A 64 -3.89 2.24 5.86
CA ILE A 64 -3.87 0.89 6.47
C ILE A 64 -3.69 0.93 8.01
N SER A 65 -3.23 2.04 8.59
CA SER A 65 -2.87 2.07 10.02
C SER A 65 -3.95 2.64 10.97
N MET A 66 -4.92 3.45 10.51
CA MET A 66 -5.99 3.97 11.40
C MET A 66 -7.37 4.24 10.75
N GLY A 67 -7.70 3.66 9.59
CA GLY A 67 -9.00 3.87 8.94
C GLY A 67 -10.19 3.03 9.44
N MET A 68 -9.97 2.01 10.27
CA MET A 68 -11.00 0.97 10.47
C MET A 68 -12.05 1.17 11.59
N PRO A 69 -11.91 2.07 12.58
CA PRO A 69 -13.00 2.31 13.55
C PRO A 69 -13.99 3.39 13.08
N ILE A 70 -13.49 4.55 12.62
CA ILE A 70 -14.33 5.72 12.36
C ILE A 70 -15.07 5.61 11.03
N ASP A 71 -14.42 5.16 9.95
CA ASP A 71 -15.11 5.00 8.66
C ASP A 71 -16.19 3.92 8.74
N ALA A 72 -15.93 2.84 9.49
CA ALA A 72 -16.92 1.82 9.79
C ALA A 72 -18.08 2.38 10.63
N ALA A 73 -17.77 3.14 11.69
CA ALA A 73 -18.78 3.81 12.51
C ALA A 73 -19.62 4.82 11.71
N MET A 74 -19.00 5.58 10.82
CA MET A 74 -19.69 6.54 9.95
C MET A 74 -20.59 5.84 8.93
N ARG A 75 -20.14 4.70 8.36
CA ARG A 75 -21.00 3.89 7.49
C ARG A 75 -22.24 3.41 8.24
N HIS A 76 -22.07 2.87 9.45
CA HIS A 76 -23.20 2.43 10.27
C HIS A 76 -24.11 3.60 10.69
N ALA A 77 -23.55 4.76 11.02
CA ALA A 77 -24.34 5.95 11.32
C ALA A 77 -25.22 6.37 10.13
N LYS A 78 -24.68 6.32 8.90
CA LYS A 78 -25.45 6.61 7.67
C LYS A 78 -26.57 5.60 7.44
N GLU A 79 -26.30 4.30 7.66
CA GLU A 79 -27.31 3.24 7.55
C GLU A 79 -28.46 3.44 8.55
N VAL A 80 -28.15 3.81 9.80
CA VAL A 80 -29.14 4.09 10.84
C VAL A 80 -29.99 5.30 10.48
N VAL A 81 -29.36 6.41 10.07
CA VAL A 81 -30.08 7.64 9.68
C VAL A 81 -31.03 7.34 8.51
N PHE A 82 -30.55 6.61 7.50
CA PHE A 82 -31.38 6.22 6.36
C PHE A 82 -32.59 5.36 6.78
N ALA A 83 -32.40 4.40 7.68
CA ALA A 83 -33.50 3.60 8.21
C ALA A 83 -34.54 4.44 8.97
N LEU A 84 -34.08 5.40 9.79
CA LEU A 84 -34.94 6.32 10.53
C LEU A 84 -35.73 7.25 9.61
N GLU A 85 -35.11 7.80 8.58
CA GLU A 85 -35.79 8.63 7.56
C GLU A 85 -36.86 7.83 6.81
N ARG A 86 -36.54 6.58 6.46
CA ARG A 86 -37.50 5.66 5.83
C ARG A 86 -38.66 5.32 6.77
N MET A 87 -38.42 5.15 8.06
CA MET A 87 -39.49 4.93 9.05
C MET A 87 -40.36 6.17 9.25
N LYS A 88 -39.77 7.37 9.29
CA LYS A 88 -40.50 8.64 9.39
C LYS A 88 -41.42 8.86 8.20
N THR A 89 -40.96 8.53 6.99
CA THR A 89 -41.76 8.67 5.76
C THR A 89 -42.86 7.62 5.63
N LEU A 90 -42.67 6.43 6.23
CA LEU A 90 -43.68 5.37 6.26
C LEU A 90 -44.71 5.54 7.40
N ASN A 91 -44.46 6.41 8.38
CA ASN A 91 -45.35 6.61 9.53
C ASN A 91 -45.47 8.11 9.89
N PRO A 92 -46.18 8.91 9.08
CA PRO A 92 -46.22 10.37 9.26
C PRO A 92 -47.04 10.85 10.49
N GLU A 93 -47.85 9.99 11.14
CA GLU A 93 -48.76 10.40 12.22
C GLU A 93 -48.66 9.54 13.48
N ARG A 94 -47.59 9.76 14.26
CA ARG A 94 -47.60 9.50 15.72
C ARG A 94 -46.89 10.65 16.44
N VAL A 95 -47.55 11.80 16.44
CA VAL A 95 -47.48 12.83 17.50
C VAL A 95 -48.90 13.03 17.98
#